data_AF-A0A528G299-F1
#
_entry.id   AF-A0A528G299-F1
#
_cell.length_a   1.000
_cell.length_b   1.000
_cell.length_c   1.000
_cell.angle_alpha   90.00
_cell.angle_beta   90.00
_cell.angle_gamma   90.00
#
_symmetry.space_group_name_H-M   'P 1'
#
loop_
_entity.id
_entity.type
_entity.pdbx_description
1 polymer ?
#
loop_
_entity_poly.entity_id
_entity_poly.type
_entity_poly.pdbx_seq_one_letter_code
_entity_poly.pdbx_strand_id
1 'polypeptide(L)'
;PVPYLIATATASNCGSVATITGNPQNMVIGALSGISYPAFSAALAPVALFGLVAVVVIVRIVYRAEFARKAELSPEVYRGRMLPGQVLKAGVVCIG
;
A
#
# COMPACT_ATOMS: atom_id res chain seq x y z
N PRO A 1 13.97 -7.03 -6.29
CA PRO A 1 13.11 -5.91 -5.82
C PRO A 1 11.62 -6.27 -5.62
N VAL A 2 11.10 -7.32 -6.29
CA VAL A 2 9.68 -7.73 -6.20
C VAL A 2 9.15 -7.92 -4.77
N PRO A 3 9.86 -8.60 -3.83
CA PRO A 3 9.38 -8.76 -2.45
C PRO A 3 9.15 -7.44 -1.74
N TYR A 4 10.03 -6.47 -1.98
CA TYR A 4 9.95 -5.15 -1.38
C TYR A 4 8.78 -4.36 -1.95
N LEU A 5 8.51 -4.44 -3.25
CA LEU A 5 7.35 -3.81 -3.88
C LEU A 5 6.03 -4.42 -3.38
N ILE A 6 5.99 -5.74 -3.20
CA ILE A 6 4.82 -6.42 -2.64
C ILE A 6 4.66 -6.04 -1.17
N ALA A 7 5.74 -6.03 -0.39
CA ALA A 7 5.70 -5.59 1.00
C ALA A 7 5.18 -4.15 1.14
N THR A 8 5.67 -3.22 0.33
CA THR A 8 5.24 -1.81 0.41
C THR A 8 3.80 -1.63 -0.05
N ALA A 9 3.39 -2.29 -1.14
CA ALA A 9 2.01 -2.22 -1.63
C ALA A 9 1.02 -2.78 -0.59
N THR A 10 1.32 -3.96 -0.03
CA THR A 10 0.46 -4.61 0.97
C THR A 10 0.48 -3.88 2.31
N ALA A 11 1.64 -3.41 2.77
CA ALA A 11 1.76 -2.63 4.00
C ALA A 11 1.05 -1.27 3.89
N SER A 12 1.12 -0.60 2.75
CA SER A 12 0.40 0.67 2.51
C SER A 12 -1.12 0.46 2.56
N ASN A 13 -1.61 -0.57 1.87
CA ASN A 13 -3.03 -0.90 1.89
C ASN A 13 -3.51 -1.29 3.30
N CYS A 14 -2.79 -2.18 3.98
CA CYS A 14 -3.13 -2.63 5.33
C CYS A 14 -3.03 -1.49 6.36
N GLY A 15 -1.96 -0.69 6.31
CA GLY A 15 -1.74 0.43 7.22
C GLY A 15 -2.76 1.56 7.08
N SER A 16 -3.40 1.70 5.91
CA SER A 16 -4.45 2.71 5.68
C SER A 16 -5.61 2.61 6.66
N VAL A 17 -5.86 1.42 7.24
CA VAL A 17 -6.98 1.23 8.16
C VAL A 17 -6.84 2.04 9.45
N ALA A 18 -5.63 2.51 9.78
CA ALA A 18 -5.34 3.24 11.02
C ALA A 18 -6.08 4.58 11.14
N THR A 19 -6.54 5.17 10.05
CA THR A 19 -7.16 6.51 10.06
C THR A 19 -8.42 6.58 9.21
N ILE A 20 -9.29 7.56 9.50
CA ILE A 20 -10.53 7.79 8.72
C ILE A 20 -10.18 8.10 7.26
N THR A 21 -9.13 8.87 7.02
CA THR A 21 -8.72 9.33 5.69
C THR A 21 -7.85 8.34 4.93
N GLY A 22 -7.50 7.19 5.53
CA GLY A 22 -6.56 6.26 4.91
C GLY A 22 -7.12 5.55 3.67
N ASN A 23 -8.41 5.27 3.63
CA ASN A 23 -9.08 4.72 2.44
C ASN A 23 -10.57 5.15 2.37
N PRO A 24 -11.22 5.06 1.19
CA PRO A 24 -12.61 5.48 1.04
C PRO A 24 -13.60 4.71 1.93
N GLN A 25 -13.30 3.45 2.27
CA GLN A 25 -14.17 2.62 3.11
C GLN A 25 -14.21 3.15 4.54
N ASN A 26 -13.04 3.52 5.09
CA ASN A 26 -12.90 4.17 6.38
C ASN A 26 -13.56 5.54 6.43
N MET A 27 -13.50 6.29 5.33
CA MET A 27 -14.18 7.60 5.22
C MET A 27 -15.69 7.44 5.33
N VAL A 28 -16.27 6.43 4.66
CA VAL A 28 -17.71 6.13 4.76
C VAL A 28 -18.09 5.73 6.18
N ILE A 29 -17.29 4.87 6.84
CA ILE A 29 -17.54 4.48 8.24
C ILE A 29 -17.44 5.70 9.17
N GLY A 30 -16.43 6.55 9.00
CA GLY A 30 -16.26 7.78 9.78
C GLY A 30 -17.42 8.75 9.62
N ALA A 31 -17.89 8.95 8.38
CA ALA A 31 -19.02 9.84 8.09
C ALA A 31 -20.35 9.34 8.68
N LEU A 32 -20.57 8.03 8.73
CA LEU A 32 -21.81 7.43 9.20
C LEU A 32 -21.84 7.14 10.71
N SER A 33 -20.68 6.93 11.34
CA SER A 33 -20.58 6.52 12.75
C SER A 33 -20.63 7.69 13.75
N GLY A 34 -20.31 8.91 13.32
CA GLY A 34 -20.19 10.07 14.22
C GLY A 34 -19.01 10.00 15.20
N ILE A 35 -18.09 9.05 15.01
CA ILE A 35 -16.90 8.87 15.86
C ILE A 35 -15.89 9.98 15.54
N SER A 36 -15.29 10.57 16.58
CA SER A 36 -14.23 11.57 16.39
C SER A 36 -12.96 10.95 15.81
N TYR A 37 -12.23 11.71 14.99
CA TYR A 37 -11.01 11.23 14.32
C TYR A 37 -9.98 10.57 15.27
N PRO A 38 -9.67 11.15 16.45
CA PRO A 38 -8.73 10.52 17.37
C PRO A 38 -9.26 9.21 17.95
N ALA A 39 -10.56 9.13 18.25
CA ALA A 39 -11.16 7.92 18.80
C ALA A 39 -11.17 6.77 17.78
N PHE A 40 -11.52 7.06 16.52
CA PHE A 40 -11.43 6.10 15.42
C PHE A 40 -9.99 5.58 15.25
N SER A 41 -9.03 6.52 15.20
CA SER A 41 -7.62 6.17 15.00
C SER A 41 -7.06 5.39 16.18
N ALA A 42 -7.42 5.73 17.42
CA ALA A 42 -7.01 4.99 18.60
C ALA A 42 -7.55 3.55 18.60
N ALA A 43 -8.78 3.34 18.11
CA ALA A 43 -9.38 2.02 18.01
C ALA A 43 -8.73 1.15 16.92
N LEU A 44 -8.38 1.73 15.77
CA LEU A 44 -7.83 0.97 14.62
C LEU A 44 -6.31 0.97 14.52
N ALA A 45 -5.60 1.87 15.20
CA ALA A 45 -4.14 1.85 15.29
C ALA A 45 -3.56 0.48 15.72
N PRO A 46 -4.07 -0.19 16.77
CA PRO A 46 -3.56 -1.53 17.13
C PRO A 46 -3.84 -2.54 16.01
N VAL A 47 -5.02 -2.50 15.37
CA VAL A 47 -5.37 -3.40 14.26
C VAL A 47 -4.42 -3.21 13.07
N ALA A 48 -4.16 -1.95 12.71
CA ALA A 48 -3.20 -1.62 11.65
C ALA A 48 -1.79 -2.09 11.99
N LEU A 49 -1.35 -1.96 13.24
CA LEU A 49 -0.04 -2.44 13.70
C LEU A 49 0.07 -3.96 13.58
N PHE A 50 -0.93 -4.71 14.05
CA PHE A 50 -0.95 -6.18 13.91
C PHE A 50 -0.95 -6.59 12.44
N GLY A 51 -1.73 -5.90 11.59
CA GLY A 51 -1.74 -6.13 10.16
C GLY A 51 -0.38 -5.87 9.50
N LEU A 52 0.31 -4.78 9.86
CA LEU A 52 1.66 -4.48 9.38
C LEU A 52 2.66 -5.57 9.79
N VAL A 53 2.63 -6.01 11.05
CA VAL A 53 3.47 -7.12 11.52
C VAL A 53 3.17 -8.39 10.74
N ALA A 54 1.90 -8.72 10.53
CA ALA A 54 1.50 -9.88 9.74
C ALA A 54 2.00 -9.79 8.29
N VAL A 55 1.90 -8.64 7.63
CA VAL A 55 2.45 -8.41 6.28
C VAL A 55 3.96 -8.68 6.26
N VAL A 56 4.72 -8.13 7.21
CA VAL A 56 6.18 -8.34 7.28
C VAL A 56 6.50 -9.82 7.46
N VAL A 57 5.80 -10.51 8.37
CA VAL A 57 6.02 -11.94 8.64
C VAL A 57 5.66 -12.79 7.42
N ILE A 58 4.51 -12.56 6.80
CA ILE A 58 4.06 -13.32 5.62
C ILE A 58 5.03 -13.12 4.47
N VAL A 59 5.42 -11.87 4.16
CA VAL A 59 6.38 -11.59 3.10
C VAL A 59 7.72 -12.26 3.38
N ARG A 60 8.21 -12.20 4.63
CA ARG A 60 9.45 -12.90 5.03
C ARG A 60 9.37 -14.40 4.84
N ILE A 61 8.24 -15.03 5.12
CA ILE A 61 8.05 -16.48 4.97
C ILE A 61 7.96 -16.85 3.48
N VAL A 62 7.12 -16.15 2.71
CA VAL A 62 6.89 -16.41 1.29
C VAL A 62 8.17 -16.22 0.47
N TYR A 63 8.90 -15.13 0.73
CA TYR A 63 10.12 -14.78 0.00
C TYR A 63 11.41 -15.15 0.76
N ARG A 64 11.36 -16.11 1.70
CA ARG A 64 12.50 -16.50 2.53
C ARG A 64 13.77 -16.81 1.73
N ALA A 65 13.63 -17.42 0.56
CA ALA A 65 14.74 -17.81 -0.30
C ALA A 65 15.39 -16.60 -1.00
N GLU A 66 14.60 -15.60 -1.37
CA GLU A 66 15.10 -14.36 -1.96
C GLU A 66 15.79 -13.48 -0.92
N PHE A 67 15.30 -13.47 0.33
CA PHE A 67 15.97 -12.78 1.44
C PHE A 67 17.24 -13.49 1.95
N ALA A 68 17.39 -14.79 1.69
CA ALA A 68 18.61 -15.54 2.04
C ALA A 68 19.77 -15.28 1.05
N ARG A 69 19.48 -14.79 -0.15
CA ARG A 69 20.48 -14.44 -1.16
C ARG A 69 20.99 -13.02 -0.90
N LYS A 70 22.30 -12.78 -1.05
CA LYS A 70 22.84 -11.41 -1.10
C LYS A 70 22.17 -10.67 -2.24
N ALA A 71 21.39 -9.64 -1.92
CA ALA A 71 20.70 -8.83 -2.91
C ALA A 71 21.72 -7.91 -3.58
N GLU A 72 22.17 -8.25 -4.79
CA GLU A 72 22.70 -7.25 -5.72
C GLU A 72 21.51 -6.41 -6.20
N LEU A 73 21.30 -5.26 -5.56
CA LEU A 73 20.38 -4.24 -6.02
C LEU A 73 21.03 -3.54 -7.22
N SER A 74 21.04 -4.18 -8.39
CA SER A 74 21.24 -3.46 -9.64
C SER A 74 19.97 -2.66 -9.91
N PRO A 75 20.03 -1.32 -9.98
CA PRO A 75 18.87 -0.52 -10.36
C PRO A 75 18.61 -0.73 -11.85
N GLU A 76 17.93 -1.83 -12.20
CA GLU A 76 17.21 -1.88 -13.46
C GLU A 76 16.07 -0.87 -13.36
N VAL A 77 16.34 0.36 -13.80
CA VAL A 77 15.32 1.36 -14.05
C VAL A 77 14.44 0.80 -15.16
N TYR A 78 13.30 0.21 -14.78
CA TYR A 78 12.28 -0.19 -15.73
C TYR A 78 11.69 1.07 -16.37
N ARG A 79 12.33 1.56 -17.44
CA ARG A 79 11.72 2.51 -18.36
C ARG A 79 10.61 1.78 -19.10
N GLY A 80 9.42 1.76 -18.51
CA GLY A 80 8.22 1.36 -19.22
C GLY A 80 8.14 2.17 -20.51
N ARG A 81 8.13 1.49 -21.67
CA ARG A 81 7.86 2.15 -22.95
C ARG A 81 6.43 2.65 -22.91
N MET A 82 6.25 3.95 -22.67
CA MET A 82 4.94 4.57 -22.81
C MET A 82 4.54 4.51 -24.28
N LEU A 83 3.57 3.65 -24.59
CA LEU A 83 2.98 3.58 -25.92
C LEU A 83 2.15 4.86 -26.15
N PRO A 84 2.16 5.46 -27.36
CA PRO A 84 1.45 6.71 -27.65
C PRO A 84 -0.03 6.70 -27.23
N GLY A 85 -0.68 5.54 -27.34
CA GLY A 85 -2.07 5.34 -26.93
C GLY A 85 -2.33 5.44 -25.42
N GLN A 86 -1.32 5.21 -24.56
CA GLN A 86 -1.46 5.37 -23.11
C GLN A 86 -1.34 6.84 -22.70
N VAL A 87 -0.48 7.61 -23.38
CA VAL A 87 -0.30 9.05 -23.14
C VAL A 87 -1.53 9.84 -23.59
N LEU A 88 -2.13 9.46 -24.73
CA LEU A 88 -3.39 10.05 -25.20
C LEU A 88 -4.54 9.81 -24.22
N LYS A 89 -4.67 8.58 -23.70
CA LYS A 89 -5.69 8.25 -22.68
C LYS A 89 -5.48 9.05 -21.39
N ALA A 90 -4.24 9.16 -20.92
CA ALA A 90 -3.91 9.97 -19.75
C ALA A 90 -4.23 11.46 -19.99
N GLY A 91 -3.92 11.99 -21.16
CA GLY A 91 -4.23 13.39 -21.53
C GLY A 91 -5.73 13.66 -21.57
N VAL A 92 -6.53 12.76 -22.14
CA VAL A 92 -8.00 12.89 -22.16
C VAL A 92 -8.58 12.87 -20.73
N VAL A 93 -8.06 11.99 -19.86
CA VAL A 93 -8.50 11.93 -18.45
C VAL A 93 -8.07 13.15 -17.63
N CYS A 94 -6.94 13.78 -17.95
CA CYS A 94 -6.48 14.98 -17.23
C CYS A 94 -7.15 16.28 -17.69
N ILE A 95 -7.70 16.31 -18.91
CA ILE A 95 -8.30 17.52 -19.50
C ILE A 95 -9.83 17.50 -19.42
N GLY A 96 -10.45 16.32 -19.38
CA GLY A 96 -11.89 16.16 -19.15
C GLY A 96 -12.25 16.18 -17.68
#